data_AF-A0A9E5EWM5-F1
#
_entry.id   AF-A0A9E5EWM5-F1
#
_cell.length_a   1.000
_cell.length_b   1.000
_cell.length_c   1.000
_cell.angle_alpha   90.00
_cell.angle_beta   90.00
_cell.angle_gamma   90.00
#
_symmetry.space_group_name_H-M   'P 1'
#
loop_
_entity.id
_entity.type
_entity.pdbx_description
1 polymer ?
#
loop_
_entity_poly.entity_id
_entity_poly.type
_entity_poly.pdbx_seq_one_letter_code
_entity_poly.pdbx_strand_id
1 'polypeptide(L)'
;MKRPISQNMMDWLKGELHLWKSEGTISETQLESIISQYDSQADAEQKKSTAFYTLISAASILAGAALLLLIGYNWEALNYIAKLGIIFGITITFQGLTMVSRFRWGNTMLSEVFSLLSCISYGSGIWLIAQ
;
A
#
# COMPACT_ATOMS: atom_id res chain seq x y z
N MET A 1 -21.22 -11.99 -25.69
CA MET A 1 -20.11 -11.33 -24.98
C MET A 1 -20.60 -10.97 -23.60
N LYS A 2 -19.95 -11.46 -22.52
CA LYS A 2 -20.37 -11.18 -21.15
C LYS A 2 -19.97 -9.76 -20.75
N ARG A 3 -20.81 -9.08 -19.98
CA ARG A 3 -20.56 -7.70 -19.52
C ARG A 3 -19.68 -7.74 -18.26
N PRO A 4 -18.54 -7.04 -18.22
CA PRO A 4 -17.70 -6.99 -17.04
C PRO A 4 -18.35 -6.10 -15.97
N ILE A 5 -18.45 -6.58 -14.72
CA ILE A 5 -18.92 -5.76 -13.58
C ILE A 5 -18.02 -5.97 -12.36
N SER A 6 -17.93 -4.97 -11.49
CA SER A 6 -17.20 -5.08 -10.23
C SER A 6 -17.92 -6.01 -9.26
N GLN A 7 -17.15 -6.65 -8.35
CA GLN A 7 -17.71 -7.62 -7.39
C GLN A 7 -18.77 -6.98 -6.48
N ASN A 8 -18.53 -5.77 -5.97
CA ASN A 8 -19.52 -5.06 -5.16
C ASN A 8 -20.84 -4.81 -5.92
N MET A 9 -20.75 -4.50 -7.22
CA MET A 9 -21.93 -4.32 -8.06
C MET A 9 -22.62 -5.66 -8.34
N MET A 10 -21.86 -6.75 -8.45
CA MET A 10 -22.39 -8.11 -8.57
C MET A 10 -23.12 -8.56 -7.30
N ASP A 11 -22.56 -8.28 -6.13
CA ASP A 11 -23.16 -8.64 -4.85
C ASP A 11 -24.42 -7.81 -4.59
N TRP A 12 -24.39 -6.51 -4.93
CA TRP A 12 -25.59 -5.67 -4.94
C TRP A 12 -26.65 -6.21 -5.91
N LEU A 13 -26.28 -6.51 -7.15
CA LEU A 13 -27.19 -7.02 -8.18
C LEU A 13 -27.83 -8.35 -7.78
N LYS A 14 -27.07 -9.26 -7.18
CA LYS A 14 -27.61 -10.53 -6.64
C LYS A 14 -28.62 -10.28 -5.52
N GLY A 15 -28.34 -9.34 -4.62
CA GLY A 15 -29.26 -8.94 -3.56
C GLY A 15 -30.57 -8.40 -4.12
N GLU A 16 -30.48 -7.51 -5.11
CA GLU A 16 -31.64 -6.89 -5.76
C GLU A 16 -32.48 -7.92 -6.54
N LEU A 17 -31.82 -8.84 -7.27
CA LEU A 17 -32.50 -9.92 -8.00
C LEU A 17 -33.21 -10.89 -7.05
N HIS A 18 -32.65 -11.18 -5.88
CA HIS A 18 -33.33 -11.99 -4.87
C HIS A 18 -34.59 -11.31 -4.32
N LEU A 19 -34.55 -9.99 -4.15
CA LEU A 19 -35.69 -9.17 -3.76
C LEU A 19 -36.79 -9.23 -4.82
N TRP A 20 -36.46 -9.01 -6.09
CA TRP A 20 -37.44 -9.07 -7.19
C TRP A 20 -38.01 -10.48 -7.40
N LYS A 21 -37.25 -11.54 -7.09
CA LYS A 21 -37.76 -12.91 -7.04
C LYS A 21 -38.79 -13.07 -5.91
N SER A 22 -38.49 -12.55 -4.71
CA SER A 22 -39.40 -12.64 -3.55
C SER A 22 -40.71 -11.86 -3.75
N GLU A 23 -40.66 -10.78 -4.53
CA GLU A 23 -41.82 -9.98 -4.93
C GLU A 23 -42.62 -10.61 -6.09
N GLY A 24 -42.11 -11.69 -6.69
CA GLY A 24 -42.76 -12.37 -7.83
C GLY A 24 -42.62 -11.64 -9.17
N THR A 25 -41.80 -10.59 -9.22
CA THR A 25 -41.55 -9.77 -10.42
C THR A 25 -40.75 -10.55 -11.48
N ILE A 26 -39.90 -11.49 -11.06
CA ILE A 26 -39.08 -12.34 -11.94
C ILE A 26 -39.11 -13.81 -11.52
N SER A 27 -39.00 -14.71 -12.50
CA SER A 27 -38.87 -16.15 -12.26
C SER A 27 -37.42 -16.58 -11.98
N GLU A 28 -37.25 -17.75 -11.36
CA GLU A 28 -35.94 -18.37 -11.10
C GLU A 28 -35.10 -18.52 -12.38
N THR A 29 -35.73 -18.90 -13.49
CA THR A 29 -35.07 -19.04 -14.80
C THR A 29 -34.63 -17.70 -15.39
N GLN A 30 -35.36 -16.61 -15.11
CA GLN A 30 -34.97 -15.27 -15.54
C GLN A 30 -33.79 -14.74 -14.71
N LEU A 31 -33.78 -15.00 -13.40
CA LEU A 31 -32.70 -14.63 -12.50
C LEU A 31 -31.36 -15.27 -12.94
N GLU A 32 -31.34 -16.57 -13.22
CA GLU A 32 -30.14 -17.26 -13.70
C GLU A 32 -29.67 -16.73 -15.06
N SER A 33 -30.61 -16.46 -15.97
CA SER A 33 -30.31 -15.88 -17.29
C SER A 33 -29.66 -14.50 -17.17
N ILE A 34 -30.13 -13.64 -16.26
CA ILE A 34 -29.56 -12.31 -16.02
C ILE A 34 -28.15 -12.43 -15.45
N ILE A 35 -27.94 -13.26 -14.43
CA ILE A 35 -26.61 -13.45 -13.81
C ILE A 35 -25.60 -13.99 -14.82
N SER A 36 -26.02 -14.91 -15.70
CA SER A 36 -25.14 -15.53 -16.71
C SER A 36 -24.58 -14.55 -17.75
N GLN A 37 -25.20 -13.37 -17.90
CA GLN A 37 -24.75 -12.31 -18.81
C GLN A 37 -23.59 -11.49 -18.26
N TYR A 38 -23.29 -11.60 -16.97
CA TYR A 38 -22.24 -10.85 -16.30
C TYR A 38 -21.07 -11.74 -15.90
N ASP A 39 -19.86 -11.21 -15.99
CA ASP A 39 -18.63 -11.90 -15.56
C ASP A 39 -17.95 -11.09 -14.45
N SER A 40 -17.76 -11.70 -13.28
CA SER A 40 -17.10 -11.07 -12.13
C SER A 40 -15.58 -11.22 -12.27
N GLN A 41 -14.95 -10.35 -13.06
CA GLN A 41 -13.49 -10.37 -13.24
C GLN A 41 -12.70 -9.79 -12.05
N ALA A 42 -13.38 -9.16 -11.09
CA ALA A 42 -12.74 -8.37 -10.04
C ALA A 42 -11.99 -9.19 -8.97
N ASP A 43 -12.42 -10.41 -8.65
CA ASP A 43 -11.82 -11.18 -7.53
C ASP A 43 -10.40 -11.68 -7.81
N ALA A 44 -10.08 -12.03 -9.06
CA ALA A 44 -8.75 -12.51 -9.42
C ALA A 44 -7.72 -11.39 -9.40
N GLU A 45 -8.09 -10.17 -9.81
CA GLU A 45 -7.19 -9.02 -9.78
C GLU A 45 -7.04 -8.42 -8.38
N GLN A 46 -8.12 -8.33 -7.61
CA GLN A 46 -8.09 -7.70 -6.29
C GLN A 46 -7.37 -8.56 -5.24
N LYS A 47 -7.57 -9.89 -5.24
CA LYS A 47 -6.81 -10.79 -4.34
C LYS A 47 -5.33 -10.84 -4.69
N LYS A 48 -4.99 -10.79 -5.99
CA LYS A 48 -3.61 -10.72 -6.47
C LYS A 48 -2.93 -9.42 -5.99
N SER A 49 -3.68 -8.32 -5.98
CA SER A 49 -3.21 -7.03 -5.47
C SER A 49 -2.87 -7.08 -3.96
N THR A 50 -3.76 -7.61 -3.10
CA THR A 50 -3.51 -7.64 -1.65
C THR A 50 -2.37 -8.58 -1.24
N ALA A 51 -2.27 -9.78 -1.82
CA ALA A 51 -1.17 -10.70 -1.55
C ALA A 51 0.18 -10.12 -2.01
N PHE A 52 0.18 -9.40 -3.13
CA PHE A 52 1.38 -8.73 -3.63
C PHE A 52 1.80 -7.56 -2.72
N TYR A 53 0.86 -6.72 -2.29
CA TYR A 53 1.15 -5.61 -1.37
C TYR A 53 1.65 -6.09 -0.01
N THR A 54 1.10 -7.19 0.52
CA THR A 54 1.57 -7.79 1.79
C THR A 54 2.96 -8.41 1.65
N LEU A 55 3.26 -9.05 0.52
CA LEU A 55 4.61 -9.56 0.25
C LEU A 55 5.63 -8.42 0.12
N ILE A 56 5.28 -7.35 -0.60
CA ILE A 56 6.15 -6.17 -0.76
C ILE A 56 6.37 -5.47 0.58
N SER A 57 5.34 -5.34 1.42
CA SER A 57 5.49 -4.70 2.72
C SER A 57 6.41 -5.51 3.63
N ALA A 58 6.24 -6.84 3.69
CA ALA A 58 7.13 -7.73 4.43
C ALA A 58 8.58 -7.64 3.92
N ALA A 59 8.79 -7.69 2.60
CA ALA A 59 10.11 -7.55 1.99
C ALA A 59 10.75 -6.18 2.30
N SER A 60 9.97 -5.11 2.29
CA SER A 60 10.44 -3.75 2.60
C SER A 60 10.86 -3.63 4.08
N ILE A 61 10.12 -4.24 5.00
CA ILE A 61 10.49 -4.28 6.43
C ILE A 61 11.80 -5.04 6.62
N LEU A 62 11.93 -6.22 6.00
CA LEU A 62 13.16 -7.03 6.09
C LEU A 62 14.36 -6.30 5.48
N ALA A 63 14.18 -5.64 4.34
CA ALA A 63 15.22 -4.83 3.72
C ALA A 63 15.64 -3.65 4.61
N GLY A 64 14.67 -2.96 5.22
CA GLY A 64 14.95 -1.90 6.19
C GLY A 64 15.72 -2.41 7.41
N ALA A 65 15.32 -3.54 7.98
CA ALA A 65 16.02 -4.18 9.10
C ALA A 65 17.45 -4.59 8.73
N ALA A 66 17.65 -5.18 7.55
CA ALA A 66 18.99 -5.55 7.06
C ALA A 66 19.89 -4.32 6.90
N LEU A 67 19.35 -3.21 6.39
CA LEU A 67 20.08 -1.96 6.22
C LEU A 67 20.45 -1.33 7.57
N LEU A 68 19.53 -1.35 8.54
CA LEU A 68 19.81 -0.91 9.92
C LEU A 68 20.90 -1.76 10.59
N LEU A 69 20.85 -3.09 10.42
CA LEU A 69 21.87 -3.99 10.95
C LEU A 69 23.24 -3.75 10.31
N LEU A 70 23.28 -3.55 8.99
CA LEU A 70 24.51 -3.25 8.27
C LEU A 70 25.16 -1.96 8.80
N ILE A 71 24.36 -0.89 8.96
CA ILE A 71 24.84 0.39 9.48
C ILE A 71 25.26 0.26 10.94
N GLY A 72 24.43 -0.36 11.78
CA GLY A 72 24.68 -0.51 13.21
C GLY A 72 25.92 -1.34 13.50
N TYR A 73 26.09 -2.49 12.84
CA TYR A 73 27.26 -3.35 13.01
C TYR A 73 28.57 -2.66 12.60
N ASN A 74 28.53 -1.85 11.55
CA ASN A 74 29.71 -1.13 11.08
C ASN A 74 29.88 0.25 11.75
N TRP A 75 28.98 0.66 12.65
CA TRP A 75 28.92 2.05 13.14
C TRP A 75 30.22 2.52 13.80
N GLU A 76 30.84 1.70 14.64
CA GLU A 76 32.11 2.05 15.30
C GLU A 76 33.27 2.13 14.32
N ALA A 77 33.26 1.33 13.25
CA ALA A 77 34.30 1.31 12.23
C ALA A 77 34.18 2.47 11.21
N LEU A 78 33.00 3.12 11.13
CA LEU A 78 32.77 4.23 10.20
C LEU A 78 33.45 5.51 10.67
N ASN A 79 34.11 6.21 9.74
CA ASN A 79 34.64 7.54 10.01
C ASN A 79 33.50 8.58 10.16
N TYR A 80 33.83 9.74 10.73
CA TYR A 80 32.86 10.80 11.00
C TYR A 80 32.10 11.27 9.73
N ILE A 81 32.80 11.35 8.60
CA ILE A 81 32.21 11.77 7.32
C ILE A 81 31.15 10.77 6.85
N ALA A 82 31.41 9.46 6.95
CA ALA A 82 30.47 8.43 6.57
C ALA A 82 29.23 8.42 7.48
N LYS A 83 29.41 8.60 8.79
CA LYS A 83 28.29 8.73 9.76
C LYS A 83 27.38 9.89 9.39
N LEU A 84 27.96 11.07 9.13
CA LEU A 84 27.21 12.24 8.67
C LEU A 84 26.52 11.98 7.33
N GLY A 85 27.22 11.36 6.37
CA GLY A 85 26.68 11.03 5.06
C GLY A 85 25.45 10.13 5.13
N ILE A 86 25.47 9.13 6.03
CA ILE A 86 24.31 8.24 6.26
C ILE A 86 23.14 9.03 6.85
N ILE A 87 23.37 9.83 7.89
CA ILE A 87 22.31 10.60 8.56
C ILE A 87 21.68 11.59 7.59
N PHE A 88 22.49 12.44 6.95
CA PHE A 88 21.99 13.41 5.98
C PHE A 88 21.37 12.73 4.77
N GLY A 89 21.95 11.63 4.28
CA GLY A 89 21.40 10.87 3.16
C GLY A 89 19.99 10.35 3.45
N ILE A 90 19.78 9.77 4.64
CA ILE A 90 18.46 9.28 5.08
C ILE A 90 17.47 10.44 5.22
N THR A 91 17.87 11.54 5.88
CA THR A 91 17.00 12.72 6.08
C THR A 91 16.60 13.35 4.75
N ILE A 92 17.56 13.59 3.84
CA ILE A 92 17.29 14.18 2.52
C ILE A 92 16.38 13.27 1.71
N THR A 93 16.57 11.95 1.78
CA THR A 93 15.72 10.98 1.08
C THR A 93 14.28 11.04 1.56
N PHE A 94 14.03 11.02 2.88
CA PHE A 94 12.67 11.13 3.42
C PHE A 94 12.03 12.49 3.17
N GLN A 95 12.81 13.57 3.20
CA GLN A 95 12.32 14.90 2.88
C GLN A 95 12.01 15.07 1.39
N GLY A 96 12.80 14.45 0.51
CA GLY A 96 12.50 14.33 -0.92
C GLY A 96 11.23 13.53 -1.18
N LEU A 97 11.05 12.39 -0.51
CA LEU A 97 9.83 11.57 -0.58
C LEU A 97 8.58 12.34 -0.12
N THR A 98 8.72 13.15 0.94
CA THR A 98 7.67 14.07 1.39
C THR A 98 7.25 15.02 0.27
N MET A 99 8.23 15.70 -0.34
CA MET A 99 7.97 16.67 -1.42
C MET A 99 7.35 16.00 -2.65
N VAL A 100 7.89 14.86 -3.09
CA VAL A 100 7.35 14.11 -4.24
C VAL A 100 5.93 13.62 -3.95
N SER A 101 5.67 13.09 -2.75
CA SER A 101 4.34 12.61 -2.37
C SER A 101 3.30 13.73 -2.39
N ARG A 102 3.68 14.93 -1.93
CA ARG A 102 2.81 16.10 -1.90
C ARG A 102 2.54 16.68 -3.28
N PHE A 103 3.59 16.93 -4.07
CA PHE A 103 3.49 17.69 -5.31
C PHE A 103 3.24 16.83 -6.56
N ARG A 104 3.68 15.55 -6.55
CA ARG A 104 3.56 14.68 -7.73
C ARG A 104 2.46 13.63 -7.59
N TRP A 105 2.26 13.08 -6.40
CA TRP A 105 1.21 12.09 -6.14
C TRP A 105 -0.07 12.66 -5.56
N GLY A 106 -0.06 13.92 -5.11
CA GLY A 106 -1.23 14.58 -4.51
C GLY A 106 -1.73 13.92 -3.23
N ASN A 107 -0.94 13.05 -2.61
CA ASN A 107 -1.34 12.27 -1.44
C ASN A 107 -0.77 12.93 -0.17
N THR A 108 -1.58 13.79 0.44
CA THR A 108 -1.21 14.57 1.64
C THR A 108 -0.87 13.67 2.83
N MET A 109 -1.60 12.56 3.00
CA MET A 109 -1.36 11.63 4.11
C MET A 109 0.02 10.98 4.02
N LEU A 110 0.41 10.54 2.83
CA LEU A 110 1.73 9.95 2.61
C LEU A 110 2.86 10.98 2.82
N SER A 111 2.64 12.22 2.41
CA SER A 111 3.56 13.33 2.67
C SER A 111 3.75 13.57 4.17
N GLU A 112 2.68 13.56 4.97
CA GLU A 112 2.77 13.77 6.42
C GLU A 112 3.54 12.64 7.10
N VAL A 113 3.28 11.39 6.70
CA VAL A 113 4.01 10.22 7.21
C VAL A 113 5.51 10.33 6.92
N PHE A 114 5.90 10.64 5.69
CA PHE A 114 7.32 10.82 5.35
C PHE A 114 7.95 12.02 6.06
N SER A 115 7.20 13.10 6.29
CA SER A 115 7.67 14.27 7.02
C SER A 115 7.97 13.91 8.48
N LEU A 116 7.06 13.19 9.14
CA LEU A 116 7.27 12.70 10.50
C LEU A 116 8.49 11.77 10.57
N LEU A 117 8.58 10.82 9.62
CA LEU A 117 9.68 9.85 9.58
C LEU A 117 11.03 10.52 9.34
N SER A 118 11.07 11.60 8.54
CA SER A 118 12.26 12.44 8.37
C SER A 118 12.69 13.09 9.68
N CYS A 119 11.75 13.64 10.46
CA CYS A 119 12.06 14.25 11.76
C CYS A 119 12.60 13.24 12.76
N ILE A 120 11.97 12.05 12.84
CA ILE A 120 12.42 10.97 13.73
C ILE A 120 13.82 10.49 13.34
N SER A 121 14.07 10.29 12.05
CA SER A 121 15.37 9.84 11.54
C SER A 121 16.48 10.83 11.85
N TYR A 122 16.20 12.13 11.68
CA TYR A 122 17.15 13.19 12.00
C TYR A 122 17.47 13.23 13.51
N GLY A 123 16.45 13.19 14.36
CA GLY A 123 16.63 13.17 15.82
C GLY A 123 17.40 11.94 16.30
N SER A 124 17.09 10.76 15.76
CA SER A 124 17.83 9.53 16.05
C SER A 124 19.29 9.60 15.60
N GLY A 125 19.56 10.21 14.44
CA GLY A 125 20.92 10.42 13.95
C GLY A 125 21.77 11.29 14.88
N ILE A 126 21.19 12.36 15.44
CA ILE A 126 21.88 13.21 16.44
C ILE A 126 22.25 12.40 17.68
N TRP A 127 21.32 11.58 18.18
CA TRP A 127 21.57 10.74 19.35
C TRP A 127 22.71 9.72 19.11
N LEU A 128 22.74 9.09 17.93
CA LEU A 128 23.80 8.16 17.52
C LEU A 128 25.19 8.80 17.37
N ILE A 129 25.27 10.11 17.15
CA ILE A 129 26.53 10.87 17.16
C ILE A 129 26.96 11.21 18.60
N ALA A 130 25.98 11.45 19.48
CA ALA A 130 26.22 11.83 20.86
C ALA A 130 26.63 10.64 21.75
N GLN A 131 26.33 9.41 21.32
CA GLN A 131 26.78 8.15 21.93
C GLN A 131 28.27 7.91 21.69
#